data_AF-A0A6V8CV82-F1
#
_entry.id   AF-A0A6V8CV82-F1
#
_cell.length_a   1.000
_cell.length_b   1.000
_cell.length_c   1.000
_cell.angle_alpha   90.00
_cell.angle_beta   90.00
_cell.angle_gamma   90.00
#
_symmetry.space_group_name_H-M   'P 1'
#
loop_
_entity.id
_entity.type
_entity.pdbx_description
1 polymer ?
#
loop_
_entity_poly.entity_id
_entity_poly.type
_entity_poly.pdbx_seq_one_letter_code
_entity_poly.pdbx_strand_id
1 'polypeptide(L)'
;MTSQWDQQVDALAESIYKMVESGNGDAGELRATAHQTIDKVAGILPDVARAALHERLDSKLDELIGLAATVASDSVQDIGGAESVERMIQTLRGMNPEMLDKMFTFIDKNDDSVINFQEFQSFVSSAAPTGMVVTSEQAAAAFRTLDVDGDGFLTKAAILGIEQTMGNHEQEKMGLTEEEQQRRAAQEEQQRRAAQEEQQRRAAEEEVASVEEPEPIEDTGTPISATELIARMGEARFMSEKKRITQELEGRSTEFSATIDRIRNRKDRNGMMEVEIIAEEEHFILSIPAEGMSLPESLESGKGEIHIRGKVNGFHMARNAIIILAHDVE
;
A
#
# COMPACT_ATOMS: atom_id res chain seq x y z
N MET A 1 10.55 38.34 -56.66
CA MET A 1 9.84 39.60 -56.33
C MET A 1 8.70 39.21 -55.42
N THR A 2 8.76 39.55 -54.14
CA THR A 2 7.68 39.25 -53.17
C THR A 2 6.48 40.13 -53.50
N SER A 3 5.28 39.56 -53.57
CA SER A 3 4.04 40.30 -53.81
C SER A 3 3.79 41.25 -52.63
N GLN A 4 3.17 42.41 -52.86
CA GLN A 4 2.75 43.32 -51.79
C GLN A 4 1.85 42.59 -50.76
N TRP A 5 1.08 41.60 -51.22
CA TRP A 5 0.27 40.73 -50.39
C TRP A 5 1.09 39.81 -49.49
N ASP A 6 2.22 39.30 -49.98
CA ASP A 6 3.12 38.45 -49.20
C ASP A 6 3.67 39.23 -48.01
N GLN A 7 4.07 40.49 -48.22
CA GLN A 7 4.56 41.37 -47.16
C GLN A 7 3.47 41.70 -46.12
N GLN A 8 2.22 41.86 -46.56
CA GLN A 8 1.11 42.12 -45.65
C GLN A 8 0.75 40.89 -44.81
N VAL A 9 0.82 39.69 -45.39
CA VAL A 9 0.61 38.43 -44.66
C VAL A 9 1.74 38.16 -43.68
N ASP A 10 3.00 38.42 -44.07
CA ASP A 10 4.14 38.29 -43.16
C ASP A 10 4.02 39.26 -41.96
N ALA A 11 3.64 40.52 -42.20
CA ALA A 11 3.41 41.49 -41.12
C ALA A 11 2.23 41.11 -40.21
N LEU A 12 1.18 40.49 -40.77
CA LEU A 12 0.07 39.96 -40.01
C LEU A 12 0.51 38.79 -39.11
N ALA A 13 1.33 37.87 -39.63
CA ALA A 13 1.91 36.77 -38.86
C ALA A 13 2.75 37.28 -37.69
N GLU A 14 3.61 38.27 -37.91
CA GLU A 14 4.43 38.89 -36.87
C GLU A 14 3.58 39.60 -35.80
N SER A 15 2.48 40.26 -36.19
CA SER A 15 1.57 40.88 -35.23
C SER A 15 0.85 39.86 -34.37
N ILE A 16 0.43 38.73 -34.95
CA ILE A 16 -0.20 37.64 -34.20
C ILE A 16 0.81 37.03 -33.24
N TYR A 17 2.03 36.76 -33.71
CA TYR A 17 3.11 36.27 -32.87
C TYR A 17 3.34 37.18 -31.65
N LYS A 18 3.45 38.50 -31.85
CA LYS A 18 3.62 39.46 -30.74
C LYS A 18 2.42 39.48 -29.77
N MET A 19 1.20 39.33 -30.27
CA MET A 19 0.01 39.27 -29.42
C MET A 19 0.02 38.01 -28.55
N VAL A 20 0.34 36.85 -29.14
CA VAL A 20 0.49 35.58 -28.41
C VAL A 20 1.63 35.65 -27.40
N GLU A 21 2.78 36.18 -27.78
CA GLU A 21 3.95 36.39 -26.89
C GLU A 21 3.62 37.32 -25.71
N SER A 22 2.78 38.34 -25.92
CA SER A 22 2.31 39.23 -24.84
C SER A 22 1.18 38.64 -23.98
N GLY A 23 0.76 37.40 -24.24
CA GLY A 23 -0.34 36.73 -23.52
C GLY A 23 -1.74 37.24 -23.89
N ASN A 24 -1.88 37.99 -24.99
CA ASN A 24 -3.11 38.65 -25.37
C ASN A 24 -3.86 37.88 -26.47
N GLY A 25 -4.32 36.67 -26.11
CA GLY A 25 -5.16 35.80 -26.96
C GLY A 25 -4.51 34.46 -27.31
N ASP A 26 -5.35 33.50 -27.70
CA ASP A 26 -4.93 32.16 -28.11
C ASP A 26 -4.43 32.15 -29.57
N ALA A 27 -3.34 31.43 -29.80
CA ALA A 27 -2.71 31.35 -31.13
C ALA A 27 -3.63 30.74 -32.19
N GLY A 28 -4.46 29.76 -31.82
CA GLY A 28 -5.44 29.14 -32.71
C GLY A 28 -6.58 30.09 -33.08
N GLU A 29 -7.09 30.85 -32.11
CA GLU A 29 -8.16 31.84 -32.34
C GLU A 29 -7.69 33.02 -33.22
N LEU A 30 -6.48 33.53 -32.95
CA LEU A 30 -5.88 34.61 -33.73
C LEU A 30 -5.54 34.16 -35.16
N ARG A 31 -5.06 32.93 -35.34
CA ARG A 31 -4.83 32.30 -36.65
C ARG A 31 -6.12 32.18 -37.45
N ALA A 32 -7.20 31.69 -36.84
CA ALA A 32 -8.51 31.60 -37.48
C ALA A 32 -9.04 32.98 -37.91
N THR A 33 -8.88 33.99 -37.05
CA THR A 33 -9.26 35.38 -37.34
C THR A 33 -8.46 35.97 -38.50
N ALA A 34 -7.18 35.62 -38.59
CA ALA A 34 -6.29 36.08 -39.66
C ALA A 34 -6.67 35.46 -41.02
N HIS A 35 -7.01 34.17 -41.07
CA HIS A 35 -7.53 33.56 -42.28
C HIS A 35 -8.83 34.21 -42.76
N GLN A 36 -9.76 34.51 -41.84
CA GLN A 36 -10.98 35.24 -42.19
C GLN A 36 -10.67 36.66 -42.70
N THR A 37 -9.62 37.30 -42.19
CA THR A 37 -9.17 38.60 -42.68
C THR A 37 -8.60 38.48 -44.10
N ILE A 38 -7.80 37.46 -44.39
CA ILE A 38 -7.30 37.19 -45.74
C ILE A 38 -8.46 36.93 -46.71
N ASP A 39 -9.45 36.12 -46.32
CA ASP A 39 -10.63 35.87 -47.14
C ASP A 39 -11.42 37.14 -47.48
N LYS A 40 -11.53 38.06 -46.52
CA LYS A 40 -12.25 39.33 -46.70
C LYS A 40 -11.46 40.34 -47.53
N VAL A 41 -10.16 40.47 -47.28
CA VAL A 41 -9.33 41.55 -47.83
C VAL A 41 -8.74 41.15 -49.19
N ALA A 42 -8.43 39.86 -49.37
CA ALA A 42 -7.90 39.30 -50.60
C ALA A 42 -8.97 38.60 -51.47
N GLY A 43 -10.26 38.77 -51.17
CA GLY A 43 -11.37 38.13 -51.91
C GLY A 43 -11.49 38.52 -53.40
N ILE A 44 -10.73 39.51 -53.86
CA ILE A 44 -10.62 39.92 -55.27
C ILE A 44 -9.56 39.08 -56.02
N LEU A 45 -8.69 38.36 -55.31
CA LEU A 45 -7.66 37.52 -55.90
C LEU A 45 -8.21 36.14 -56.33
N PRO A 46 -7.61 35.50 -57.34
CA PRO A 46 -7.93 34.12 -57.70
C PRO A 46 -7.71 33.15 -56.54
N ASP A 47 -8.52 32.10 -56.46
CA ASP A 47 -8.47 31.11 -55.36
C ASP A 47 -7.09 30.51 -55.14
N VAL A 48 -6.34 30.26 -56.21
CA VAL A 48 -4.97 29.73 -56.14
C VAL A 48 -4.02 30.72 -55.45
N ALA A 49 -4.17 32.02 -55.71
CA ALA A 49 -3.36 33.05 -55.06
C ALA A 49 -3.76 33.23 -53.60
N ARG A 50 -5.05 33.15 -53.29
CA ARG A 50 -5.54 33.20 -51.90
C ARG A 50 -5.05 32.01 -51.09
N ALA A 51 -5.16 30.79 -51.62
CA ALA A 51 -4.63 29.58 -50.99
C ALA A 51 -3.13 29.71 -50.66
N ALA A 52 -2.34 30.28 -51.58
CA ALA A 52 -0.92 30.55 -51.34
C ALA A 52 -0.69 31.56 -50.19
N LEU A 53 -1.59 32.54 -50.00
CA LEU A 53 -1.51 33.46 -48.86
C LEU A 53 -1.86 32.77 -47.52
N HIS A 54 -2.83 31.85 -47.51
CA HIS A 54 -3.13 31.05 -46.31
C HIS A 54 -1.95 30.14 -45.93
N GLU A 55 -1.40 29.40 -46.90
CA GLU A 55 -0.24 28.53 -46.67
C GLU A 55 0.99 29.33 -46.22
N ARG A 56 1.17 30.54 -46.76
CA ARG A 56 2.24 31.44 -46.33
C ARG A 56 2.05 31.92 -44.89
N LEU A 57 0.84 32.33 -44.51
CA LEU A 57 0.53 32.72 -43.13
C LEU A 57 0.85 31.56 -42.18
N ASP A 58 0.43 30.35 -42.55
CA ASP A 58 0.61 29.14 -41.76
C ASP A 58 2.08 28.79 -41.59
N SER A 59 2.82 28.72 -42.70
CA SER A 59 4.25 28.46 -42.68
C SER A 59 5.01 29.51 -41.88
N LYS A 60 4.60 30.79 -41.93
CA LYS A 60 5.28 31.86 -41.21
C LYS A 60 4.98 31.84 -39.72
N LEU A 61 3.74 31.54 -39.33
CA LEU A 61 3.38 31.37 -37.93
C LEU A 61 4.06 30.13 -37.33
N ASP A 62 4.08 29.02 -38.04
CA ASP A 62 4.76 27.80 -37.59
C ASP A 62 6.28 28.01 -37.51
N GLU A 63 6.88 28.80 -38.43
CA GLU A 63 8.28 29.24 -38.34
C GLU A 63 8.51 30.11 -37.10
N LEU A 64 7.68 31.12 -36.84
CA LEU A 64 7.86 32.04 -35.70
C LEU A 64 7.62 31.33 -34.35
N ILE A 65 6.61 30.47 -34.26
CA ILE A 65 6.32 29.67 -33.07
C ILE A 65 7.39 28.59 -32.87
N GLY A 66 7.86 27.96 -33.95
CA GLY A 66 8.98 27.02 -33.91
C GLY A 66 10.31 27.69 -33.57
N LEU A 67 10.53 28.93 -34.03
CA LEU A 67 11.66 29.77 -33.65
C LEU A 67 11.56 30.15 -32.18
N ALA A 68 10.36 30.46 -31.65
CA ALA A 68 10.17 30.70 -30.22
C ALA A 68 10.39 29.44 -29.37
N ALA A 69 10.00 28.25 -29.85
CA ALA A 69 10.26 27.00 -29.16
C ALA A 69 11.76 26.62 -29.18
N THR A 70 12.46 26.92 -30.28
CA THR A 70 13.92 26.69 -30.39
C THR A 70 14.72 27.78 -29.70
N VAL A 71 14.29 29.04 -29.70
CA VAL A 71 14.83 30.15 -28.91
C VAL A 71 14.50 29.96 -27.43
N ALA A 72 13.38 29.35 -27.03
CA ALA A 72 13.16 28.93 -25.64
C ALA A 72 14.06 27.75 -25.23
N SER A 73 14.50 26.94 -26.19
CA SER A 73 15.46 25.84 -25.98
C SER A 73 16.93 26.30 -26.00
N ASP A 74 17.28 27.30 -26.82
CA ASP A 74 18.63 27.87 -26.97
C ASP A 74 18.87 29.18 -26.17
N SER A 75 17.81 29.84 -25.67
CA SER A 75 17.91 31.01 -24.74
C SER A 75 17.89 30.61 -23.27
N VAL A 76 18.23 29.34 -22.98
CA VAL A 76 18.87 28.95 -21.72
C VAL A 76 20.25 29.63 -21.55
N GLN A 77 20.69 30.44 -22.52
CA GLN A 77 21.84 31.34 -22.40
C GLN A 77 21.50 32.84 -22.39
N ASP A 78 20.46 33.29 -21.67
CA ASP A 78 20.52 34.63 -21.04
C ASP A 78 20.80 34.51 -19.54
N ILE A 79 22.06 34.15 -19.30
CA ILE A 79 22.75 33.99 -18.03
C ILE A 79 22.70 35.29 -17.19
N GLY A 80 22.37 36.46 -17.76
CA GLY A 80 22.38 37.72 -17.02
C GLY A 80 21.28 37.84 -15.95
N GLY A 81 20.06 37.39 -16.24
CA GLY A 81 18.91 37.53 -15.33
C GLY A 81 18.86 36.45 -14.26
N ALA A 82 18.95 35.19 -14.66
CA ALA A 82 18.91 34.04 -13.75
C ALA A 82 20.12 34.02 -12.81
N GLU A 83 21.36 34.26 -13.28
CA GLU A 83 22.51 34.34 -12.38
C GLU A 83 22.41 35.51 -11.41
N SER A 84 21.76 36.62 -11.81
CA SER A 84 21.60 37.78 -10.93
C SER A 84 20.57 37.52 -9.83
N VAL A 85 19.48 36.80 -10.14
CA VAL A 85 18.53 36.34 -9.11
C VAL A 85 19.18 35.28 -8.23
N GLU A 86 19.97 34.37 -8.79
CA GLU A 86 20.76 33.41 -8.00
C GLU A 86 21.81 34.09 -7.11
N ARG A 87 22.52 35.11 -7.60
CA ARG A 87 23.45 35.92 -6.79
C ARG A 87 22.72 36.71 -5.71
N MET A 88 21.52 37.21 -5.98
CA MET A 88 20.67 37.85 -4.98
C MET A 88 20.30 36.83 -3.89
N ILE A 89 19.88 35.63 -4.27
CA ILE A 89 19.57 34.53 -3.34
C ILE A 89 20.81 34.11 -2.55
N GLN A 90 21.98 33.98 -3.18
CA GLN A 90 23.25 33.68 -2.50
C GLN A 90 23.65 34.78 -1.50
N THR A 91 23.39 36.04 -1.85
CA THR A 91 23.61 37.18 -0.95
C THR A 91 22.65 37.10 0.24
N LEU A 92 21.38 36.74 0.03
CA LEU A 92 20.41 36.51 1.09
C LEU A 92 20.85 35.37 2.01
N ARG A 93 21.32 34.24 1.47
CA ARG A 93 21.85 33.12 2.28
C ARG A 93 23.04 33.50 3.15
N GLY A 94 23.81 34.51 2.74
CA GLY A 94 24.97 35.03 3.49
C GLY A 94 24.64 36.11 4.52
N MET A 95 23.39 36.58 4.62
CA MET A 95 22.99 37.62 5.57
C MET A 95 22.79 37.07 6.99
N ASN A 96 23.01 37.93 8.00
CA ASN A 96 22.73 37.59 9.40
C ASN A 96 21.21 37.31 9.60
N PRO A 97 20.81 36.27 10.36
CA PRO A 97 19.41 35.91 10.63
C PRO A 97 18.45 37.06 11.01
N GLU A 98 18.90 38.10 11.71
CA GLU A 98 18.06 39.26 12.05
C GLU A 98 17.71 40.15 10.84
N MET A 99 18.63 40.27 9.89
CA MET A 99 18.40 41.04 8.65
C MET A 99 17.50 40.25 7.70
N LEU A 100 17.66 38.93 7.68
CA LEU A 100 16.78 38.04 6.94
C LEU A 100 15.35 38.05 7.46
N ASP A 101 15.16 38.12 8.77
CA ASP A 101 13.83 38.21 9.38
C ASP A 101 13.09 39.47 8.91
N LYS A 102 13.77 40.62 8.95
CA LYS A 102 13.23 41.89 8.46
C LYS A 102 12.93 41.88 6.97
N MET A 103 13.75 41.19 6.17
CA MET A 103 13.53 41.03 4.75
C MET A 103 12.34 40.11 4.47
N PHE A 104 12.20 39.02 5.22
CA PHE A 104 11.07 38.10 5.09
C PHE A 104 9.75 38.83 5.39
N THR A 105 9.67 39.55 6.50
CA THR A 105 8.52 40.41 6.86
C THR A 105 8.27 41.53 5.85
N PHE A 106 9.27 41.96 5.09
CA PHE A 106 9.11 42.97 4.05
C PHE A 106 8.51 42.40 2.76
N ILE A 107 8.79 41.13 2.46
CA ILE A 107 8.35 40.44 1.25
C ILE A 107 6.97 39.82 1.45
N ASP A 108 6.76 39.18 2.61
CA ASP A 108 5.51 38.61 3.07
C ASP A 108 4.51 39.74 3.37
N LYS A 109 3.64 40.05 2.40
CA LYS A 109 2.73 41.20 2.49
C LYS A 109 1.44 40.86 3.23
N ASN A 110 1.06 39.58 3.22
CA ASN A 110 -0.14 39.07 3.86
C ASN A 110 0.13 38.50 5.26
N ASP A 111 1.39 38.51 5.72
CA ASP A 111 1.86 38.05 7.04
C ASP A 111 1.50 36.57 7.30
N ASP A 112 1.48 35.78 6.22
CA ASP A 112 1.14 34.35 6.28
C ASP A 112 2.37 33.45 6.56
N SER A 113 3.53 34.09 6.82
CA SER A 113 4.81 33.46 7.14
C SER A 113 5.41 32.62 6.01
N VAL A 114 4.85 32.69 4.81
CA VAL A 114 5.37 32.07 3.60
C VAL A 114 5.47 33.11 2.49
N ILE A 115 6.27 32.84 1.46
CA ILE A 115 6.40 33.75 0.31
C ILE A 115 5.85 33.03 -0.91
N ASN A 116 4.74 33.50 -1.46
CA ASN A 116 4.22 32.97 -2.71
C ASN A 116 4.96 33.55 -3.94
N PHE A 117 4.70 32.97 -5.12
CA PHE A 117 5.34 33.40 -6.37
C PHE A 117 5.15 34.90 -6.68
N GLN A 118 3.98 35.47 -6.39
CA GLN A 118 3.68 36.87 -6.68
C GLN A 118 4.46 37.83 -5.77
N GLU A 119 4.63 37.47 -4.50
CA GLU A 119 5.44 38.21 -3.53
C GLU A 119 6.92 38.14 -3.86
N PHE A 120 7.40 36.94 -4.21
CA PHE A 120 8.76 36.73 -4.69
C PHE A 120 9.06 37.56 -5.95
N GLN A 121 8.17 37.52 -6.94
CA GLN A 121 8.33 38.29 -8.18
C GLN A 121 8.35 39.80 -7.92
N SER A 122 7.44 40.29 -7.05
CA SER A 122 7.38 41.69 -6.66
C SER A 122 8.68 42.13 -5.98
N PHE A 123 9.21 41.29 -5.09
CA PHE A 123 10.46 41.54 -4.40
C PHE A 123 11.64 41.60 -5.38
N VAL A 124 11.82 40.58 -6.22
CA VAL A 124 12.93 40.50 -7.18
C VAL A 124 12.90 41.68 -8.16
N SER A 125 11.72 42.09 -8.60
CA SER A 125 11.54 43.26 -9.47
C SER A 125 11.90 44.57 -8.78
N SER A 126 11.69 44.67 -7.46
CA SER A 126 12.02 45.87 -6.66
C SER A 126 13.48 45.91 -6.19
N ALA A 127 14.08 44.73 -5.98
CA ALA A 127 15.45 44.56 -5.51
C ALA A 127 16.47 44.50 -6.65
N ALA A 128 16.00 44.38 -7.90
CA ALA A 128 16.83 44.43 -9.08
C ALA A 128 17.54 45.80 -9.20
N PRO A 129 18.84 45.84 -9.52
CA PRO A 129 19.56 47.09 -9.77
C PRO A 129 18.89 47.94 -10.85
N THR A 130 18.99 49.26 -10.73
CA THR A 130 18.43 50.19 -11.72
C THR A 130 19.00 49.91 -13.12
N GLY A 131 18.11 49.57 -14.07
CA GLY A 131 18.49 49.19 -15.43
C GLY A 131 18.42 47.68 -15.71
N MET A 132 18.12 46.85 -14.71
CA MET A 132 17.88 45.43 -14.86
C MET A 132 16.38 45.13 -14.86
N VAL A 133 15.89 44.42 -15.89
CA VAL A 133 14.52 43.92 -15.96
C VAL A 133 14.58 42.43 -15.70
N VAL A 134 14.02 41.97 -14.58
CA VAL A 134 13.83 40.55 -14.32
C VAL A 134 12.47 40.16 -14.91
N THR A 135 12.48 39.18 -15.83
CA THR A 135 11.23 38.68 -16.42
C THR A 135 10.51 37.74 -15.45
N SER A 136 9.20 37.58 -15.63
CA SER A 136 8.40 36.61 -14.87
C SER A 136 8.96 35.18 -14.97
N GLU A 137 9.52 34.82 -16.11
CA GLU A 137 10.12 33.50 -16.35
C GLU A 137 11.42 33.30 -15.58
N GLN A 138 12.26 34.32 -15.49
CA GLN A 138 13.50 34.30 -14.70
C GLN A 138 13.19 34.22 -13.20
N ALA A 139 12.18 34.97 -12.73
CA ALA A 139 11.68 34.84 -11.38
C ALA A 139 11.11 33.45 -11.12
N ALA A 140 10.38 32.86 -12.07
CA ALA A 140 9.82 31.51 -11.93
C ALA A 140 10.89 30.43 -11.92
N ALA A 141 11.96 30.57 -12.70
CA ALA A 141 13.09 29.64 -12.69
C ALA A 141 13.82 29.67 -11.33
N ALA A 142 14.05 30.86 -10.78
CA ALA A 142 14.66 31.01 -9.47
C ALA A 142 13.74 30.51 -8.35
N PHE A 143 12.44 30.78 -8.45
CA PHE A 143 11.43 30.29 -7.51
C PHE A 143 11.41 28.77 -7.46
N ARG A 144 11.34 28.09 -8.62
CA ARG A 144 11.42 26.63 -8.73
C ARG A 144 12.72 26.04 -8.20
N THR A 145 13.81 26.81 -8.16
CA THR A 145 15.08 26.36 -7.62
C THR A 145 15.10 26.40 -6.09
N LEU A 146 14.26 27.25 -5.48
CA LEU A 146 14.12 27.38 -4.03
C LEU A 146 12.97 26.52 -3.48
N ASP A 147 11.88 26.38 -4.25
CA ASP A 147 10.69 25.56 -3.96
C ASP A 147 11.01 24.08 -4.26
N VAL A 148 11.77 23.45 -3.35
CA VAL A 148 12.27 22.08 -3.52
C VAL A 148 11.15 21.04 -3.39
N ASP A 149 10.17 21.31 -2.52
CA ASP A 149 9.01 20.46 -2.27
C ASP A 149 7.86 20.72 -3.25
N GLY A 150 7.90 21.82 -4.00
CA GLY A 150 6.99 22.09 -5.11
C GLY A 150 5.59 22.47 -4.65
N ASP A 151 5.47 22.98 -3.42
CA ASP A 151 4.19 23.37 -2.82
C ASP A 151 3.72 24.75 -3.29
N GLY A 152 4.58 25.49 -4.00
CA GLY A 152 4.30 26.81 -4.53
C GLY A 152 4.56 27.94 -3.54
N PHE A 153 5.20 27.66 -2.40
CA PHE A 153 5.51 28.59 -1.32
C PHE A 153 6.97 28.48 -0.89
N LEU A 154 7.61 29.61 -0.60
CA LEU A 154 8.98 29.64 -0.09
C LEU A 154 8.96 29.92 1.40
N THR A 155 9.49 28.99 2.18
CA THR A 155 9.76 29.22 3.61
C THR A 155 11.11 29.90 3.80
N LYS A 156 11.37 30.43 5.01
CA LYS A 156 12.69 30.93 5.39
C LYS A 156 13.77 29.86 5.26
N ALA A 157 13.41 28.61 5.52
CA ALA A 157 14.31 27.47 5.42
C ALA A 157 14.63 27.12 3.95
N ALA A 158 13.67 27.31 3.03
CA ALA A 158 13.82 27.16 1.58
C ALA A 158 14.84 28.16 1.02
N ILE A 159 14.68 29.44 1.35
CA ILE A 159 15.59 30.50 0.89
C ILE A 159 17.01 30.29 1.41
N LEU A 160 17.13 29.85 2.67
CA LEU A 160 18.40 29.51 3.31
C LEU A 160 19.05 28.22 2.78
N GLY A 161 18.31 27.40 2.03
CA GLY A 161 18.78 26.10 1.54
C GLY A 161 19.01 25.08 2.67
N ILE A 162 18.39 25.29 3.83
CA ILE A 162 18.52 24.40 4.99
C ILE A 162 17.43 23.33 5.06
N GLU A 163 16.39 23.41 4.23
CA GLU A 163 15.31 22.42 4.13
C GLU A 163 15.78 21.02 3.73
N GLN A 164 16.78 20.92 2.84
CA GLN A 164 17.40 19.63 2.47
C GLN A 164 18.06 18.93 3.68
N THR A 165 18.40 19.69 4.72
CA THR A 165 18.99 19.16 5.96
C THR A 165 17.90 18.71 6.94
N MET A 166 16.71 19.33 6.91
CA MET A 166 15.60 18.98 7.80
C MET A 166 14.73 17.85 7.25
N GLY A 167 14.49 17.79 5.94
CA GLY A 167 13.71 16.71 5.31
C GLY A 167 14.33 15.33 5.54
N ASN A 168 15.66 15.21 5.45
CA ASN A 168 16.36 13.96 5.75
C ASN A 168 16.37 13.64 7.25
N HIS A 169 16.55 14.65 8.12
CA HIS A 169 16.58 14.42 9.58
C HIS A 169 15.21 14.09 10.17
N GLU A 170 14.11 14.62 9.61
CA GLU A 170 12.75 14.33 10.07
C GLU A 170 12.23 13.01 9.51
N GLN A 171 12.56 12.66 8.26
CA GLN A 171 12.24 11.34 7.70
C GLN A 171 13.05 10.22 8.38
N GLU A 172 14.35 10.43 8.65
CA GLU A 172 15.14 9.49 9.44
C GLU A 172 14.66 9.41 10.89
N LYS A 173 14.32 10.54 11.53
CA LYS A 173 13.77 10.50 12.90
C LYS A 173 12.40 9.85 12.96
N MET A 174 11.49 10.13 12.03
CA MET A 174 10.17 9.50 11.99
C MET A 174 10.29 7.99 11.71
N GLY A 175 11.12 7.59 10.74
CA GLY A 175 11.39 6.19 10.44
C GLY A 175 12.04 5.45 11.61
N LEU A 176 13.02 6.08 12.29
CA LEU A 176 13.63 5.54 13.51
C LEU A 176 12.60 5.43 14.65
N THR A 177 11.71 6.41 14.83
CA THR A 177 10.67 6.32 15.86
C THR A 177 9.61 5.28 15.56
N GLU A 178 9.21 5.09 14.31
CA GLU A 178 8.26 4.05 13.92
C GLU A 178 8.87 2.66 14.06
N GLU A 179 10.12 2.47 13.61
CA GLU A 179 10.83 1.19 13.75
C GLU A 179 11.10 0.88 15.23
N GLU A 180 11.47 1.88 16.04
CA GLU A 180 11.67 1.70 17.48
C GLU A 180 10.35 1.43 18.21
N GLN A 181 9.24 2.07 17.83
CA GLN A 181 7.91 1.76 18.34
C GLN A 181 7.46 0.35 17.95
N GLN A 182 7.68 -0.08 16.71
CA GLN A 182 7.36 -1.44 16.25
C GLN A 182 8.21 -2.48 16.98
N ARG A 183 9.52 -2.22 17.18
CA ARG A 183 10.40 -3.10 17.96
C ARG A 183 9.98 -3.19 19.43
N ARG A 184 9.59 -2.06 20.05
CA ARG A 184 9.06 -2.05 21.42
C ARG A 184 7.72 -2.78 21.52
N ALA A 185 6.80 -2.57 20.58
CA ALA A 185 5.52 -3.27 20.55
C ALA A 185 5.69 -4.79 20.34
N ALA A 186 6.58 -5.20 19.43
CA ALA A 186 6.90 -6.61 19.21
C ALA A 186 7.55 -7.25 20.45
N GLN A 187 8.47 -6.55 21.12
CA GLN A 187 9.07 -7.01 22.37
C GLN A 187 8.05 -7.10 23.50
N GLU A 188 7.15 -6.12 23.64
CA GLU A 188 6.12 -6.13 24.68
C GLU A 188 5.09 -7.23 24.42
N GLU A 189 4.70 -7.47 23.18
CA GLU A 189 3.83 -8.59 22.81
C GLU A 189 4.51 -9.93 23.08
N GLN A 190 5.79 -10.07 22.73
CA GLN A 190 6.55 -11.29 23.00
C GLN A 190 6.71 -11.53 24.51
N GLN A 191 6.93 -10.48 25.31
CA GLN A 191 6.96 -10.56 26.77
C GLN A 191 5.58 -10.91 27.35
N ARG A 192 4.50 -10.34 26.83
CA ARG A 192 3.12 -10.70 27.25
C ARG A 192 2.80 -12.15 26.93
N ARG A 193 3.18 -12.64 25.75
CA ARG A 193 3.01 -14.05 25.38
C ARG A 193 3.83 -14.97 26.27
N ALA A 194 5.10 -14.66 26.52
CA ALA A 194 5.96 -15.43 27.42
C ALA A 194 5.44 -15.44 28.86
N ALA A 195 4.96 -14.29 29.37
CA ALA A 195 4.39 -14.19 30.71
C ALA A 195 3.06 -14.94 30.82
N GLN A 196 2.21 -14.90 29.79
CA GLN A 196 0.98 -15.70 29.73
C GLN A 196 1.29 -17.19 29.66
N GLU A 197 2.27 -17.60 28.86
CA GLU A 197 2.70 -18.99 28.73
C GLU A 197 3.31 -19.49 30.06
N GLU A 198 4.12 -18.68 30.73
CA GLU A 198 4.64 -18.99 32.06
C GLU A 198 3.53 -19.04 33.12
N GLN A 199 2.56 -18.11 33.10
CA GLN A 199 1.40 -18.16 33.98
C GLN A 199 0.54 -19.39 33.71
N GLN A 200 0.31 -19.77 32.45
CA GLN A 200 -0.40 -21.00 32.10
C GLN A 200 0.38 -22.24 32.54
N ARG A 201 1.71 -22.22 32.41
CA ARG A 201 2.57 -23.33 32.85
C ARG A 201 2.59 -23.46 34.36
N ARG A 202 2.66 -22.35 35.10
CA ARG A 202 2.54 -22.34 36.57
C ARG A 202 1.13 -22.71 37.01
N ALA A 203 0.09 -22.22 36.34
CA ALA A 203 -1.29 -22.61 36.64
C ALA A 203 -1.52 -24.09 36.34
N ALA A 204 -0.93 -24.65 35.29
CA ALA A 204 -0.96 -26.09 35.02
C ALA A 204 -0.14 -26.88 36.06
N GLU A 205 1.03 -26.40 36.48
CA GLU A 205 1.82 -27.03 37.54
C GLU A 205 1.15 -26.91 38.92
N GLU A 206 0.47 -25.80 39.19
CA GLU A 206 -0.29 -25.55 40.42
C GLU A 206 -1.62 -26.28 40.40
N GLU A 207 -2.28 -26.44 39.24
CA GLU A 207 -3.43 -27.34 39.06
C GLU A 207 -2.97 -28.80 39.23
N VAL A 208 -1.80 -29.19 38.72
CA VAL A 208 -1.21 -30.51 38.97
C VAL A 208 -0.76 -30.69 40.43
N ALA A 209 -0.38 -29.62 41.14
CA ALA A 209 0.04 -29.67 42.54
C ALA A 209 -1.10 -29.45 43.57
N SER A 210 -2.25 -28.91 43.14
CA SER A 210 -3.45 -28.67 43.96
C SER A 210 -4.61 -29.61 43.65
N VAL A 211 -4.47 -30.44 42.61
CA VAL A 211 -5.16 -31.71 42.55
C VAL A 211 -4.61 -32.55 43.71
N GLU A 212 -5.34 -32.52 44.83
CA GLU A 212 -5.47 -33.67 45.73
C GLU A 212 -5.41 -34.92 44.83
N GLU A 213 -4.42 -35.78 45.05
CA GLU A 213 -4.29 -37.05 44.34
C GLU A 213 -5.70 -37.63 44.18
N PRO A 214 -6.26 -37.68 42.96
CA PRO A 214 -7.55 -38.29 42.79
C PRO A 214 -7.31 -39.74 43.18
N GLU A 215 -8.01 -40.16 44.23
CA GLU A 215 -8.15 -41.57 44.60
C GLU A 215 -8.17 -42.38 43.30
N PRO A 216 -7.23 -43.32 43.10
CA PRO A 216 -7.13 -44.05 41.86
C PRO A 216 -8.51 -44.63 41.58
N ILE A 217 -9.15 -44.14 40.51
CA ILE A 217 -10.41 -44.70 40.06
C ILE A 217 -10.07 -46.14 39.71
N GLU A 218 -10.56 -47.06 40.54
CA GLU A 218 -10.35 -48.48 40.37
C GLU A 218 -10.60 -48.84 38.91
N ASP A 219 -9.60 -49.46 38.28
CA ASP A 219 -9.76 -50.16 37.04
C ASP A 219 -10.84 -51.22 37.26
N THR A 220 -12.09 -50.89 36.93
CA THR A 220 -13.22 -51.81 37.06
C THR A 220 -13.14 -52.96 36.05
N GLY A 221 -12.07 -53.04 35.24
CA GLY A 221 -11.86 -54.08 34.24
C GLY A 221 -12.93 -54.13 33.15
N THR A 222 -13.88 -53.20 33.17
CA THR A 222 -15.05 -53.20 32.27
C THR A 222 -14.84 -52.16 31.17
N PRO A 223 -14.84 -52.56 29.89
CA PRO A 223 -14.72 -51.63 28.77
C PRO A 223 -15.85 -50.60 28.75
N ILE A 224 -15.53 -49.36 28.38
CA ILE A 224 -16.52 -48.29 28.19
C ILE A 224 -17.33 -48.58 26.92
N SER A 225 -18.66 -48.54 27.02
CA SER A 225 -19.56 -48.68 25.86
C SER A 225 -19.69 -47.38 25.06
N ALA A 226 -20.18 -47.47 23.81
CA ALA A 226 -20.48 -46.28 23.00
C ALA A 226 -21.47 -45.33 23.71
N THR A 227 -22.50 -45.88 24.37
CA THR A 227 -23.50 -45.08 25.10
C THR A 227 -22.89 -44.28 26.23
N GLU A 228 -21.94 -44.84 26.99
CA GLU A 228 -21.26 -44.12 28.07
C GLU A 228 -20.34 -43.03 27.51
N LEU A 229 -19.63 -43.29 26.40
CA LEU A 229 -18.84 -42.27 25.71
C LEU A 229 -19.71 -41.10 25.25
N ILE A 230 -20.86 -41.39 24.63
CA ILE A 230 -21.80 -40.37 24.13
C ILE A 230 -22.40 -39.58 25.30
N ALA A 231 -22.80 -40.24 26.38
CA ALA A 231 -23.33 -39.59 27.56
C ALA A 231 -22.33 -38.59 28.14
N ARG A 232 -21.06 -39.01 28.31
CA ARG A 232 -19.99 -38.11 28.78
C ARG A 232 -19.72 -36.96 27.82
N MET A 233 -19.78 -37.18 26.51
CA MET A 233 -19.66 -36.10 25.52
C MET A 233 -20.86 -35.14 25.53
N GLY A 234 -22.05 -35.61 25.91
CA GLY A 234 -23.28 -34.82 26.00
C GLY A 234 -23.30 -33.84 27.19
N GLU A 235 -22.49 -34.08 28.22
CA GLU A 235 -22.33 -33.16 29.36
C GLU A 235 -21.58 -31.88 28.97
N ALA A 236 -20.72 -31.95 27.96
CA ALA A 236 -19.94 -30.82 27.48
C ALA A 236 -20.81 -29.85 26.67
N ARG A 237 -20.73 -28.56 27.01
CA ARG A 237 -21.35 -27.46 26.28
C ARG A 237 -20.46 -26.94 25.16
N PHE A 238 -19.15 -27.14 25.28
CA PHE A 238 -18.16 -26.64 24.33
C PHE A 238 -17.22 -27.73 23.81
N MET A 239 -16.65 -27.52 22.62
CA MET A 239 -15.69 -28.45 22.00
C MET A 239 -14.40 -28.61 22.79
N SER A 240 -13.97 -27.57 23.52
CA SER A 240 -12.83 -27.63 24.43
C SER A 240 -13.10 -28.54 25.63
N GLU A 241 -14.34 -28.57 26.14
CA GLU A 241 -14.75 -29.47 27.22
C GLU A 241 -14.79 -30.92 26.71
N LYS A 242 -15.35 -31.18 25.51
CA LYS A 242 -15.30 -32.51 24.89
C LYS A 242 -13.87 -33.02 24.72
N LYS A 243 -12.95 -32.15 24.32
CA LYS A 243 -11.51 -32.46 24.25
C LYS A 243 -10.96 -32.84 25.62
N ARG A 244 -11.25 -32.06 26.67
CA ARG A 244 -10.79 -32.35 28.04
C ARG A 244 -11.34 -33.67 28.55
N ILE A 245 -12.64 -33.91 28.41
CA ILE A 245 -13.28 -35.18 28.81
C ILE A 245 -12.64 -36.36 28.05
N THR A 246 -12.34 -36.19 26.76
CA THR A 246 -11.69 -37.26 25.99
C THR A 246 -10.24 -37.50 26.45
N GLN A 247 -9.51 -36.47 26.88
CA GLN A 247 -8.18 -36.62 27.49
C GLN A 247 -8.25 -37.38 28.82
N GLU A 248 -9.29 -37.15 29.62
CA GLU A 248 -9.54 -37.92 30.86
C GLU A 248 -9.87 -39.40 30.57
N LEU A 249 -10.41 -39.69 29.39
CA LEU A 249 -10.74 -41.05 28.96
C LEU A 249 -9.63 -41.73 28.16
N GLU A 250 -8.58 -41.01 27.79
CA GLU A 250 -7.50 -41.51 26.94
C GLU A 250 -6.84 -42.74 27.56
N GLY A 251 -6.68 -43.80 26.76
CA GLY A 251 -6.14 -45.08 27.20
C GLY A 251 -7.14 -46.03 27.86
N ARG A 252 -8.36 -45.59 28.20
CA ARG A 252 -9.41 -46.50 28.71
C ARG A 252 -9.89 -47.45 27.60
N SER A 253 -10.04 -48.71 27.96
CA SER A 253 -10.57 -49.74 27.06
C SER A 253 -12.03 -49.46 26.70
N THR A 254 -12.39 -49.71 25.45
CA THR A 254 -13.75 -49.55 24.94
C THR A 254 -14.13 -50.76 24.09
N GLU A 255 -15.40 -51.15 24.19
CA GLU A 255 -15.97 -52.27 23.44
C GLU A 255 -17.41 -51.94 23.04
N PHE A 256 -17.69 -51.95 21.73
CA PHE A 256 -19.05 -51.71 21.20
C PHE A 256 -19.16 -52.14 19.74
N SER A 257 -20.39 -52.35 19.28
CA SER A 257 -20.69 -52.59 17.86
C SER A 257 -21.02 -51.27 17.16
N ALA A 258 -20.59 -51.15 15.91
CA ALA A 258 -20.80 -49.98 15.08
C ALA A 258 -20.99 -50.36 13.61
N THR A 259 -21.65 -49.48 12.86
CA THR A 259 -21.80 -49.63 11.41
C THR A 259 -20.75 -48.81 10.69
N ILE A 260 -20.12 -49.38 9.67
CA ILE A 260 -19.18 -48.66 8.82
C ILE A 260 -19.95 -47.63 7.98
N ASP A 261 -19.62 -46.35 8.15
CA ASP A 261 -20.13 -45.27 7.29
C ASP A 261 -19.27 -45.14 6.04
N ARG A 262 -17.95 -44.97 6.23
CA ARG A 262 -16.97 -44.95 5.14
C ARG A 262 -15.55 -45.24 5.58
N ILE A 263 -14.76 -45.83 4.68
CA ILE A 263 -13.31 -45.93 4.85
C ILE A 263 -12.66 -44.65 4.32
N ARG A 264 -11.93 -43.93 5.17
CA ARG A 264 -11.23 -42.69 4.77
C ARG A 264 -9.91 -43.00 4.09
N ASN A 265 -9.16 -43.91 4.72
CA ASN A 265 -7.85 -44.29 4.28
C ASN A 265 -7.64 -45.76 4.57
N ARG A 266 -7.28 -46.53 3.53
CA ARG A 266 -7.00 -47.96 3.68
C ARG A 266 -5.62 -48.23 4.27
N LYS A 267 -4.66 -47.31 4.11
CA LYS A 267 -3.34 -47.38 4.72
C LYS A 267 -2.63 -46.03 4.60
N ASP A 268 -2.32 -45.40 5.73
CA ASP A 268 -1.50 -44.20 5.78
C ASP A 268 0.01 -44.53 5.76
N ARG A 269 0.85 -43.49 5.88
CA ARG A 269 2.32 -43.64 5.91
C ARG A 269 2.82 -44.39 7.15
N ASN A 270 2.00 -44.46 8.20
CA ASN A 270 2.29 -45.13 9.47
C ASN A 270 1.69 -46.54 9.52
N GLY A 271 1.05 -47.00 8.43
CA GLY A 271 0.39 -48.29 8.38
C GLY A 271 -0.97 -48.33 9.07
N MET A 272 -1.60 -47.19 9.35
CA MET A 272 -2.91 -47.08 9.96
C MET A 272 -4.01 -46.96 8.90
N MET A 273 -5.10 -47.71 9.08
CA MET A 273 -6.36 -47.56 8.38
C MET A 273 -7.28 -46.67 9.21
N GLU A 274 -7.92 -45.70 8.57
CA GLU A 274 -8.91 -44.82 9.21
C GLU A 274 -10.30 -45.09 8.64
N VAL A 275 -11.23 -45.39 9.54
CA VAL A 275 -12.63 -45.72 9.21
C VAL A 275 -13.54 -44.80 10.01
N GLU A 276 -14.51 -44.17 9.35
CA GLU A 276 -15.62 -43.53 10.04
C GLU A 276 -16.72 -44.55 10.27
N ILE A 277 -17.17 -44.62 11.50
CA ILE A 277 -18.18 -45.57 11.98
C ILE A 277 -19.29 -44.80 12.69
N ILE A 278 -20.47 -45.39 12.72
CA ILE A 278 -21.63 -44.86 13.43
C ILE A 278 -22.03 -45.87 14.50
N ALA A 279 -22.08 -45.45 15.75
CA ALA A 279 -22.59 -46.22 16.88
C ALA A 279 -23.61 -45.36 17.63
N GLU A 280 -24.79 -45.90 17.91
CA GLU A 280 -25.88 -45.17 18.60
C GLU A 280 -26.17 -43.79 17.97
N GLU A 281 -26.21 -43.72 16.63
CA GLU A 281 -26.42 -42.50 15.82
C GLU A 281 -25.30 -41.44 15.86
N GLU A 282 -24.21 -41.68 16.60
CA GLU A 282 -23.08 -40.75 16.70
C GLU A 282 -21.85 -41.25 15.92
N HIS A 283 -21.05 -40.30 15.43
CA HIS A 283 -19.88 -40.58 14.60
C HIS A 283 -18.61 -40.78 15.44
N PHE A 284 -17.89 -41.85 15.14
CA PHE A 284 -16.57 -42.14 15.69
C PHE A 284 -15.55 -42.32 14.58
N ILE A 285 -14.28 -42.09 14.90
CA ILE A 285 -13.15 -42.37 14.01
C ILE A 285 -12.40 -43.55 14.57
N LEU A 286 -12.36 -44.63 13.82
CA LEU A 286 -11.60 -45.83 14.15
C LEU A 286 -10.25 -45.79 13.45
N SER A 287 -9.18 -45.86 14.23
CA SER A 287 -7.80 -46.01 13.76
C SER A 287 -7.36 -47.46 13.98
N ILE A 288 -7.12 -48.18 12.90
CA ILE A 288 -6.78 -49.61 12.92
C ILE A 288 -5.35 -49.78 12.40
N PRO A 289 -4.44 -50.44 13.11
CA PRO A 289 -3.14 -50.80 12.54
C PRO A 289 -3.33 -51.86 11.44
N ALA A 290 -3.14 -51.45 10.18
CA ALA A 290 -3.35 -52.31 9.01
C ALA A 290 -2.23 -53.34 8.80
N GLU A 291 -1.11 -53.21 9.53
CA GLU A 291 -0.02 -54.18 9.50
C GLU A 291 -0.22 -55.25 10.58
N GLY A 292 -0.42 -56.50 10.14
CA GLY A 292 -0.46 -57.66 11.02
C GLY A 292 -1.83 -58.05 11.58
N MET A 293 -2.90 -57.31 11.26
CA MET A 293 -4.28 -57.68 11.61
C MET A 293 -5.03 -58.32 10.42
N SER A 294 -5.77 -59.39 10.70
CA SER A 294 -6.79 -59.90 9.76
C SER A 294 -7.99 -58.98 9.82
N LEU A 295 -8.33 -58.33 8.69
CA LEU A 295 -9.49 -57.45 8.62
C LEU A 295 -10.75 -58.29 8.34
N PRO A 296 -11.88 -58.03 9.03
CA PRO A 296 -13.16 -58.65 8.69
C PRO A 296 -13.65 -58.23 7.30
N GLU A 297 -14.47 -59.07 6.66
CA GLU A 297 -15.03 -58.83 5.33
C GLU A 297 -15.79 -57.48 5.24
N SER A 298 -16.40 -57.05 6.35
CA SER A 298 -17.07 -55.75 6.46
C SER A 298 -16.10 -54.58 6.20
N LEU A 299 -14.86 -54.65 6.71
CA LEU A 299 -13.82 -53.65 6.47
C LEU A 299 -13.19 -53.76 5.08
N GLU A 300 -13.15 -54.95 4.48
CA GLU A 300 -12.67 -55.10 3.10
C GLU A 300 -13.66 -54.46 2.12
N SER A 301 -14.95 -54.80 2.27
CA SER A 301 -16.06 -54.30 1.47
C SER A 301 -16.42 -52.84 1.77
N GLY A 302 -16.03 -52.33 2.94
CA GLY A 302 -16.28 -50.96 3.41
C GLY A 302 -17.72 -50.68 3.78
N LYS A 303 -18.49 -51.72 4.09
CA LYS A 303 -19.89 -51.67 4.53
C LYS A 303 -20.16 -52.83 5.47
N GLY A 304 -21.09 -52.63 6.39
CA GLY A 304 -21.51 -53.67 7.34
C GLY A 304 -21.34 -53.21 8.78
N GLU A 305 -21.72 -54.10 9.69
CA GLU A 305 -21.49 -53.95 11.12
C GLU A 305 -20.15 -54.57 11.48
N ILE A 306 -19.50 -53.96 12.47
CA ILE A 306 -18.27 -54.44 13.08
C ILE A 306 -18.38 -54.31 14.59
N HIS A 307 -17.78 -55.25 15.29
CA HIS A 307 -17.58 -55.21 16.73
C HIS A 307 -16.16 -54.77 17.02
N ILE A 308 -16.00 -53.74 17.85
CA ILE A 308 -14.72 -53.06 18.04
C ILE A 308 -14.28 -53.25 19.48
N ARG A 309 -13.04 -53.70 19.68
CA ARG A 309 -12.33 -53.58 20.96
C ARG A 309 -11.10 -52.70 20.76
N GLY A 310 -10.98 -51.68 21.59
CA GLY A 310 -9.91 -50.72 21.45
C GLY A 310 -9.72 -49.85 22.67
N LYS A 311 -9.05 -48.73 22.47
CA LYS A 311 -8.86 -47.70 23.49
C LYS A 311 -9.22 -46.34 22.95
N VAL A 312 -9.74 -45.48 23.83
CA VAL A 312 -9.91 -44.06 23.50
C VAL A 312 -8.52 -43.46 23.27
N ASN A 313 -8.33 -42.84 22.11
CA ASN A 313 -7.03 -42.30 21.67
C ASN A 313 -7.03 -40.77 21.55
N GLY A 314 -8.20 -40.14 21.47
CA GLY A 314 -8.29 -38.69 21.42
C GLY A 314 -9.58 -38.19 20.80
N PHE A 315 -9.62 -36.89 20.50
CA PHE A 315 -10.81 -36.22 19.97
C PHE A 315 -10.48 -35.41 18.71
N HIS A 316 -11.25 -35.63 17.64
CA HIS A 316 -11.10 -34.94 16.38
C HIS A 316 -12.01 -33.71 16.31
N MET A 317 -11.48 -32.54 16.67
CA MET A 317 -12.27 -31.31 16.80
C MET A 317 -13.09 -30.93 15.56
N ALA A 318 -12.50 -31.01 14.36
CA ALA A 318 -13.19 -30.58 13.14
C ALA A 318 -14.37 -31.49 12.74
N ARG A 319 -14.47 -32.69 13.34
CA ARG A 319 -15.52 -33.67 13.03
C ARG A 319 -16.39 -33.99 14.23
N ASN A 320 -16.09 -33.37 15.38
CA ASN A 320 -16.78 -33.63 16.63
C ASN A 320 -16.90 -35.14 16.92
N ALA A 321 -15.82 -35.88 16.70
CA ALA A 321 -15.79 -37.34 16.80
C ALA A 321 -14.66 -37.81 17.70
N ILE A 322 -14.93 -38.83 18.52
CA ILE A 322 -13.91 -39.52 19.32
C ILE A 322 -13.09 -40.43 18.40
N ILE A 323 -11.78 -40.44 18.63
CA ILE A 323 -10.83 -41.33 17.95
C ILE A 323 -10.60 -42.56 18.84
N ILE A 324 -10.88 -43.74 18.30
CA ILE A 324 -10.62 -45.02 18.94
C ILE A 324 -9.46 -45.70 18.23
N LEU A 325 -8.46 -46.13 19.00
CA LEU A 325 -7.42 -47.02 18.52
C LEU A 325 -7.90 -48.47 18.67
N ALA A 326 -8.18 -49.13 17.55
CA ALA A 326 -8.63 -50.52 17.54
C ALA A 326 -7.46 -51.47 17.84
N HIS A 327 -7.70 -52.42 18.74
CA HIS A 327 -6.82 -53.56 18.98
C HIS A 327 -7.37 -54.85 18.37
N ASP A 328 -8.69 -54.91 18.19
CA ASP A 328 -9.39 -56.04 17.61
C ASP A 328 -10.69 -55.55 16.96
N VAL A 329 -11.02 -56.11 15.79
CA VAL A 329 -12.23 -55.77 15.04
C VAL A 329 -12.79 -57.04 14.42
N GLU A 330 -14.00 -57.40 14.82
CA GLU A 330 -14.73 -58.60 14.37
C GLU A 330 -15.94 -58.24 13.51
#